data_AF-A0A5E6NUW7-F1
#
_entry.id   AF-A0A5E6NUW7-F1
#
_cell.length_a   1.000
_cell.length_b   1.000
_cell.length_c   1.000
_cell.angle_alpha   90.00
_cell.angle_beta   90.00
_cell.angle_gamma   90.00
#
_symmetry.space_group_name_H-M   'P 1'
#
loop_
_entity.id
_entity.type
_entity.pdbx_description
1 polymer ?
#
loop_
_entity_poly.entity_id
_entity_poly.type
_entity_poly.pdbx_seq_one_letter_code
_entity_poly.pdbx_strand_id
1 'polypeptide(L)'
;MQKDGTYRVVYGTDLDKITGRVKLSVVGYGRKTQEGGDTLGGRSATELSANITKLNQALTDDATIRHISLVGCNLDNPTDNSTSTYAAQTLQNLKEIGVTSTSARSDYVAIGPDGRKLTSSTGTDAWKHKDSKAKTHYSFNELTGEVESRVYNSEGTLVRYNGKHLGDNNSQYQTNIVLQLSDNETVKNATNALTKKHPDNSYIAKIDDNGKLTVYDLNGNEVNLNVNGKYRINVVAHGSEMTAIGAEQLAAHITNLQTKLRIEQTEQGRIALVGCETDKPSSSGTAAEITS
;
A
#
# COMPACT_ATOMS: atom_id res chain seq x y z
N MET A 1 0.32 -7.73 34.38
CA MET A 1 1.59 -8.45 34.41
C MET A 1 2.72 -7.44 34.43
N GLN A 2 3.71 -7.64 35.28
CA GLN A 2 4.94 -6.85 35.37
C GLN A 2 5.95 -7.31 34.31
N LYS A 3 7.04 -6.55 34.10
CA LYS A 3 8.03 -6.88 33.04
C LYS A 3 8.74 -8.21 33.28
N ASP A 4 9.04 -8.52 34.54
CA ASP A 4 9.58 -9.81 35.03
C ASP A 4 8.60 -11.00 34.88
N GLY A 5 7.39 -10.72 34.39
CA GLY A 5 6.34 -11.68 34.19
C GLY A 5 5.59 -12.08 35.47
N THR A 6 5.74 -11.34 36.57
CA THR A 6 4.84 -11.48 37.72
C THR A 6 3.43 -11.02 37.32
N TYR A 7 2.40 -11.81 37.62
CA TYR A 7 1.01 -11.48 37.29
C TYR A 7 0.05 -11.87 38.41
N ARG A 8 -1.18 -11.34 38.34
CA ARG A 8 -2.32 -11.75 39.16
C ARG A 8 -3.59 -11.69 38.30
N VAL A 9 -4.53 -12.59 38.54
CA VAL A 9 -5.87 -12.51 37.98
C VAL A 9 -6.65 -11.46 38.78
N VAL A 10 -7.21 -10.47 38.10
CA VAL A 10 -7.94 -9.37 38.76
C VAL A 10 -9.45 -9.41 38.50
N TYR A 11 -9.88 -10.23 37.56
CA TYR A 11 -11.29 -10.40 37.17
C TYR A 11 -11.46 -11.68 36.36
N GLY A 12 -12.58 -12.39 36.56
CA GLY A 12 -12.94 -13.60 35.81
C GLY A 12 -12.27 -14.88 36.30
N THR A 13 -12.26 -15.89 35.44
CA THR A 13 -11.74 -17.24 35.69
C THR A 13 -10.22 -17.25 35.87
N ASP A 14 -9.73 -18.07 36.79
CA ASP A 14 -8.29 -18.32 36.97
C ASP A 14 -7.69 -18.96 35.70
N LEU A 15 -6.41 -18.66 35.42
CA LEU A 15 -5.77 -19.11 34.17
C LEU A 15 -5.72 -20.65 34.05
N ASP A 16 -5.49 -21.35 35.15
CA ASP A 16 -5.38 -22.81 35.25
C ASP A 16 -6.71 -23.56 35.04
N LYS A 17 -7.82 -22.82 34.89
CA LYS A 17 -9.16 -23.33 34.61
C LYS A 17 -9.66 -22.96 33.21
N ILE A 18 -8.86 -22.25 32.42
CA ILE A 18 -9.22 -21.87 31.04
C ILE A 18 -8.83 -23.02 30.12
N THR A 19 -9.79 -23.49 29.33
CA THR A 19 -9.61 -24.59 28.36
C THR A 19 -9.88 -24.14 26.92
N GLY A 20 -9.42 -24.93 25.94
CA GLY A 20 -9.73 -24.74 24.52
C GLY A 20 -9.01 -23.56 23.84
N ARG A 21 -9.63 -23.00 22.79
CA ARG A 21 -9.00 -21.95 21.97
C ARG A 21 -9.11 -20.58 22.62
N VAL A 22 -7.97 -20.02 23.01
CA VAL A 22 -7.88 -18.72 23.69
C VAL A 22 -7.53 -17.61 22.72
N LYS A 23 -8.22 -16.47 22.85
CA LYS A 23 -7.84 -15.19 22.26
C LYS A 23 -7.30 -14.27 23.34
N LEU A 24 -6.04 -13.87 23.22
CA LEU A 24 -5.42 -12.92 24.15
C LEU A 24 -5.52 -11.50 23.59
N SER A 25 -6.02 -10.54 24.39
CA SER A 25 -5.93 -9.11 24.06
C SER A 25 -4.88 -8.45 24.96
N VAL A 26 -3.81 -7.93 24.37
CA VAL A 26 -2.73 -7.26 25.10
C VAL A 26 -2.97 -5.76 25.02
N VAL A 27 -3.18 -5.11 26.16
CA VAL A 27 -3.51 -3.68 26.24
C VAL A 27 -2.33 -2.89 26.80
N GLY A 28 -1.93 -1.83 26.11
CA GLY A 28 -0.88 -0.91 26.56
C GLY A 28 -0.68 0.25 25.60
N TYR A 29 0.10 1.25 26.01
CA TYR A 29 0.51 2.32 25.09
C TYR A 29 1.56 1.79 24.11
N GLY A 30 1.36 2.05 22.81
CA GLY A 30 2.43 1.89 21.83
C GLY A 30 3.35 3.12 21.85
N ARG A 31 4.66 2.89 21.86
CA ARG A 31 5.68 3.95 21.88
C ARG A 31 6.93 3.51 21.13
N LYS A 32 7.66 4.47 20.56
CA LYS A 32 9.01 4.28 20.02
C LYS A 32 10.06 4.41 21.14
N THR A 33 11.12 3.61 21.11
CA THR A 33 12.32 3.80 21.93
C THR A 33 13.17 4.95 21.37
N GLN A 34 14.20 5.37 22.11
CA GLN A 34 15.17 6.35 21.62
C GLN A 34 15.93 5.84 20.39
N GLU A 35 16.16 4.52 20.27
CA GLU A 35 16.77 3.92 19.07
C GLU A 35 15.76 3.63 17.94
N GLY A 36 14.49 4.06 18.09
CA GLY A 36 13.45 3.89 17.06
C GLY A 36 12.71 2.56 17.06
N GLY A 37 12.97 1.68 18.05
CA GLY A 37 12.26 0.40 18.19
C GLY A 37 10.83 0.57 18.70
N ASP A 38 9.90 -0.25 18.21
CA ASP A 38 8.51 -0.24 18.69
C ASP A 38 8.36 -0.99 20.03
N THR A 39 7.47 -0.47 20.88
CA THR A 39 7.13 -1.09 22.17
C THR A 39 5.63 -1.05 22.44
N LEU A 40 5.11 -2.04 23.16
CA LEU A 40 3.75 -2.06 23.70
C LEU A 40 3.80 -2.18 25.23
N GLY A 41 3.25 -1.18 25.93
CA GLY A 41 3.35 -1.12 27.39
C GLY A 41 4.81 -1.12 27.87
N GLY A 42 5.69 -0.48 27.08
CA GLY A 42 7.13 -0.39 27.33
C GLY A 42 7.92 -1.69 27.10
N ARG A 43 7.35 -2.69 26.38
CA ARG A 43 8.03 -3.95 26.06
C ARG A 43 8.34 -4.05 24.57
N SER A 44 9.56 -4.45 24.24
CA SER A 44 9.95 -4.94 22.92
C SER A 44 9.14 -6.19 22.52
N ALA A 45 9.21 -6.58 21.24
CA ALA A 45 8.56 -7.80 20.76
C ALA A 45 9.06 -9.04 21.52
N THR A 46 10.36 -9.11 21.84
CA THR A 46 10.97 -10.21 22.61
C THR A 46 10.47 -10.25 24.05
N GLU A 47 10.50 -9.11 24.77
CA GLU A 47 10.00 -9.04 26.16
C GLU A 47 8.50 -9.39 26.24
N LEU A 48 7.71 -8.88 25.30
CA LEU A 48 6.28 -9.19 25.24
C LEU A 48 6.04 -10.68 24.97
N SER A 49 6.78 -11.27 24.03
CA SER A 49 6.64 -12.70 23.69
C SER A 49 7.01 -13.61 24.86
N ALA A 50 8.07 -13.28 25.60
CA ALA A 50 8.44 -14.00 26.81
C ALA A 50 7.35 -13.93 27.89
N ASN A 51 6.75 -12.76 28.07
CA ASN A 51 5.61 -12.58 28.98
C ASN A 51 4.39 -13.40 28.54
N ILE A 52 4.07 -13.43 27.25
CA ILE A 52 2.94 -14.23 26.73
C ILE A 52 3.20 -15.73 26.89
N THR A 53 4.44 -16.18 26.67
CA THR A 53 4.84 -17.58 26.87
C THR A 53 4.64 -18.01 28.32
N LYS A 54 5.02 -17.16 29.28
CA LYS A 54 4.79 -17.40 30.72
C LYS A 54 3.30 -17.45 31.09
N LEU A 55 2.45 -16.65 30.41
CA LEU A 55 0.99 -16.76 30.58
C LEU A 55 0.45 -18.05 29.96
N ASN A 56 0.97 -18.49 28.82
CA ASN A 56 0.55 -19.73 28.18
C ASN A 56 0.85 -20.96 29.05
N GLN A 57 1.99 -20.96 29.73
CA GLN A 57 2.38 -22.00 30.70
C GLN A 57 1.48 -22.05 31.95
N ALA A 58 0.71 -20.99 32.22
CA ALA A 58 -0.21 -20.94 33.34
C ALA A 58 -1.64 -21.37 32.97
N LEU A 59 -1.90 -21.63 31.69
CA LEU A 59 -3.19 -22.17 31.24
C LEU A 59 -3.23 -23.70 31.46
N THR A 60 -4.42 -24.28 31.40
CA THR A 60 -4.59 -25.73 31.37
C THR A 60 -3.94 -26.34 30.11
N ASP A 61 -3.46 -27.58 30.19
CA ASP A 61 -2.77 -28.26 29.07
C ASP A 61 -3.60 -28.37 27.78
N ASP A 62 -4.93 -28.37 27.88
CA ASP A 62 -5.86 -28.42 26.74
C ASP A 62 -6.21 -27.02 26.19
N ALA A 63 -5.63 -25.97 26.75
CA ALA A 63 -5.77 -24.61 26.28
C ALA A 63 -4.66 -24.23 25.30
N THR A 64 -4.99 -23.41 24.32
CA THR A 64 -3.98 -22.84 23.42
C THR A 64 -4.35 -21.42 23.05
N ILE A 65 -3.42 -20.49 23.26
CA ILE A 65 -3.54 -19.14 22.71
C ILE A 65 -3.36 -19.21 21.20
N ARG A 66 -4.44 -18.98 20.44
CA ARG A 66 -4.40 -19.08 18.97
C ARG A 66 -4.27 -17.72 18.28
N HIS A 67 -4.87 -16.68 18.87
CA HIS A 67 -4.88 -15.34 18.31
C HIS A 67 -4.54 -14.28 19.36
N ILE A 68 -3.69 -13.33 18.97
CA ILE A 68 -3.34 -12.18 19.80
C ILE A 68 -3.91 -10.90 19.17
N SER A 69 -4.59 -10.08 19.96
CA SER A 69 -4.97 -8.72 19.59
C SER A 69 -4.11 -7.74 20.35
N LEU A 70 -3.15 -7.12 19.68
CA LEU A 70 -2.35 -6.03 20.22
C LEU A 70 -3.19 -4.74 20.20
N VAL A 71 -3.44 -4.20 21.39
CA VAL A 71 -4.30 -3.04 21.63
C VAL A 71 -3.42 -1.91 22.17
N GLY A 72 -2.83 -1.18 21.24
CA GLY A 72 -2.07 0.03 21.51
C GLY A 72 -2.03 0.90 20.26
N CYS A 73 -1.86 2.20 20.46
CA CYS A 73 -1.70 3.16 19.37
C CYS A 73 -0.40 2.92 18.61
N ASN A 74 -0.39 3.21 17.31
CA ASN A 74 0.85 3.38 16.55
C ASN A 74 1.84 2.22 16.74
N LEU A 75 1.37 0.97 16.76
CA LEU A 75 2.23 -0.22 16.75
C LEU A 75 2.78 -0.52 15.36
N ASP A 76 2.97 0.59 14.63
CA ASP A 76 3.26 0.81 13.23
C ASP A 76 2.47 -0.03 12.23
N ASN A 77 2.34 0.56 11.03
CA ASN A 77 1.76 -0.09 9.88
C ASN A 77 2.88 -0.38 8.87
N PRO A 78 2.92 -1.56 8.25
CA PRO A 78 3.65 -1.71 6.99
C PRO A 78 3.13 -0.78 5.86
N THR A 79 2.11 0.07 6.09
CA THR A 79 1.59 1.01 5.09
C THR A 79 2.42 2.26 4.85
N ASP A 80 3.17 2.72 5.84
CA ASP A 80 3.91 4.00 5.75
C ASP A 80 5.43 3.76 5.93
N ASN A 81 5.79 2.65 6.57
CA ASN A 81 7.15 2.22 6.75
C ASN A 81 7.24 0.69 6.68
N SER A 82 7.77 0.17 5.58
CA SER A 82 7.96 -1.27 5.34
C SER A 82 8.96 -1.93 6.30
N THR A 83 9.55 -1.19 7.24
CA THR A 83 10.54 -1.68 8.20
C THR A 83 9.98 -2.00 9.59
N SER A 84 8.73 -1.65 9.92
CA SER A 84 8.20 -2.02 11.24
C SER A 84 7.81 -3.50 11.31
N THR A 85 8.42 -4.18 12.27
CA THR A 85 8.35 -5.63 12.45
C THR A 85 7.71 -6.04 13.76
N TYR A 86 7.24 -5.12 14.62
CA TYR A 86 6.86 -5.45 16.01
C TYR A 86 5.84 -6.58 16.12
N ALA A 87 4.71 -6.46 15.42
CA ALA A 87 3.65 -7.46 15.46
C ALA A 87 4.08 -8.77 14.77
N ALA A 88 4.80 -8.67 13.65
CA ALA A 88 5.31 -9.83 12.93
C ALA A 88 6.34 -10.61 13.75
N GLN A 89 7.30 -9.93 14.37
CA GLN A 89 8.31 -10.50 15.25
C GLN A 89 7.69 -11.10 16.52
N THR A 90 6.69 -10.41 17.10
CA THR A 90 5.93 -10.98 18.22
C THR A 90 5.25 -12.28 17.83
N LEU A 91 4.62 -12.35 16.65
CA LEU A 91 4.02 -13.58 16.14
C LEU A 91 5.07 -14.67 15.91
N GLN A 92 6.18 -14.33 15.24
CA GLN A 92 7.29 -15.25 14.96
C GLN A 92 7.84 -15.89 16.24
N ASN A 93 8.07 -15.08 17.28
CA ASN A 93 8.57 -15.55 18.57
C ASN A 93 7.61 -16.49 19.32
N LEU A 94 6.32 -16.50 18.94
CA LEU A 94 5.26 -17.27 19.60
C LEU A 94 4.80 -18.48 18.78
N LYS A 95 5.47 -18.77 17.65
CA LYS A 95 5.16 -19.90 16.77
C LYS A 95 5.16 -21.23 17.54
N GLU A 96 6.20 -21.47 18.34
CA GLU A 96 6.41 -22.73 19.06
C GLU A 96 5.37 -23.01 20.16
N ILE A 97 4.68 -21.97 20.68
CA ILE A 97 3.62 -22.14 21.67
C ILE A 97 2.22 -22.24 21.03
N GLY A 98 2.15 -22.40 19.71
CA GLY A 98 0.89 -22.65 18.98
C GLY A 98 0.07 -21.41 18.62
N VAL A 99 0.63 -20.19 18.77
CA VAL A 99 -0.01 -18.96 18.29
C VAL A 99 0.02 -18.96 16.78
N THR A 100 -1.12 -18.70 16.15
CA THR A 100 -1.27 -18.79 14.68
C THR A 100 -1.45 -17.44 14.00
N SER A 101 -1.88 -16.42 14.75
CA SER A 101 -2.13 -15.10 14.20
C SER A 101 -2.06 -13.99 15.24
N THR A 102 -1.77 -12.77 14.78
CA THR A 102 -1.89 -11.56 15.59
C THR A 102 -2.57 -10.43 14.82
N SER A 103 -3.04 -9.40 15.52
CA SER A 103 -3.52 -8.16 14.89
C SER A 103 -3.03 -6.93 15.64
N ALA A 104 -2.62 -5.92 14.88
CA ALA A 104 -2.15 -4.64 15.39
C ALA A 104 -2.89 -3.48 14.70
N ARG A 105 -2.72 -2.27 15.23
CA ARG A 105 -3.33 -1.05 14.67
C ARG A 105 -2.25 -0.02 14.40
N SER A 106 -2.41 0.67 13.27
CA SER A 106 -1.55 1.75 12.81
C SER A 106 -1.85 3.08 13.47
N ASP A 107 -3.13 3.28 13.80
CA ASP A 107 -3.65 4.56 14.23
C ASP A 107 -3.72 4.66 15.76
N TYR A 108 -4.14 5.82 16.26
CA TYR A 108 -4.52 5.96 17.65
C TYR A 108 -5.66 5.00 17.98
N VAL A 109 -5.56 4.33 19.12
CA VAL A 109 -6.55 3.37 19.60
C VAL A 109 -7.13 3.85 20.92
N ALA A 110 -8.46 3.83 21.02
CA ALA A 110 -9.19 4.01 22.26
C ALA A 110 -10.17 2.85 22.47
N ILE A 111 -10.54 2.63 23.72
CA ILE A 111 -11.63 1.71 24.10
C ILE A 111 -12.80 2.58 24.52
N GLY A 112 -13.91 2.47 23.78
CA GLY A 112 -15.16 3.14 24.12
C GLY A 112 -15.77 2.59 25.42
N PRO A 113 -16.73 3.31 26.02
CA PRO A 113 -17.39 2.88 27.26
C PRO A 113 -18.14 1.55 27.11
N ASP A 114 -18.50 1.18 25.88
CA ASP A 114 -19.13 -0.10 25.53
C ASP A 114 -18.10 -1.24 25.26
N GLY A 115 -16.82 -0.99 25.53
CA GLY A 115 -15.71 -1.94 25.31
C GLY A 115 -15.30 -2.08 23.85
N ARG A 116 -15.89 -1.32 22.92
CA ARG A 116 -15.51 -1.37 21.51
C ARG A 116 -14.19 -0.66 21.28
N LYS A 117 -13.36 -1.25 20.43
CA LYS A 117 -12.14 -0.61 19.94
C LYS A 117 -12.52 0.45 18.90
N LEU A 118 -11.97 1.65 19.09
CA LEU A 118 -12.09 2.79 18.20
C LEU A 118 -10.70 3.17 17.70
N THR A 119 -10.61 3.65 16.47
CA THR A 119 -9.38 4.17 15.88
C THR A 119 -9.56 5.59 15.37
N SER A 120 -8.50 6.39 15.42
CA SER A 120 -8.46 7.74 14.87
C SER A 120 -7.08 8.04 14.30
N SER A 121 -7.04 8.68 13.13
CA SER A 121 -5.77 9.11 12.54
C SER A 121 -5.15 10.31 13.26
N THR A 122 -5.95 11.08 14.00
CA THR A 122 -5.52 12.30 14.72
C THR A 122 -5.36 12.07 16.22
N GLY A 123 -6.06 11.07 16.77
CA GLY A 123 -6.16 10.83 18.20
C GLY A 123 -7.01 11.84 18.97
N THR A 124 -7.54 12.87 18.30
CA THR A 124 -8.36 13.93 18.92
C THR A 124 -9.81 13.90 18.47
N ASP A 125 -10.09 13.47 17.25
CA ASP A 125 -11.42 13.45 16.65
C ASP A 125 -11.62 12.25 15.70
N ALA A 126 -12.77 12.17 15.01
CA ALA A 126 -13.07 11.18 13.98
C ALA A 126 -12.86 9.71 14.39
N TRP A 127 -13.14 9.37 15.65
CA TRP A 127 -13.04 8.01 16.17
C TRP A 127 -14.01 7.05 15.46
N LYS A 128 -13.47 6.04 14.79
CA LYS A 128 -14.23 5.07 14.00
C LYS A 128 -14.21 3.70 14.66
N HIS A 129 -15.38 3.07 14.71
CA HIS A 129 -15.48 1.65 15.01
C HIS A 129 -15.34 0.83 13.73
N LYS A 130 -14.66 -0.33 13.81
CA LYS A 130 -14.40 -1.23 12.67
C LYS A 130 -13.70 -0.55 11.49
N ASP A 131 -12.78 0.37 11.77
CA ASP A 131 -11.89 0.87 10.74
C ASP A 131 -10.93 -0.24 10.31
N SER A 132 -11.26 -0.87 9.19
CA SER A 132 -10.53 -2.03 8.70
C SER A 132 -9.20 -1.63 8.06
N LYS A 133 -9.08 -0.38 7.59
CA LYS A 133 -7.84 0.17 7.00
C LYS A 133 -6.76 0.39 8.06
N ALA A 134 -7.16 0.75 9.28
CA ALA A 134 -6.26 0.97 10.42
C ALA A 134 -5.81 -0.32 11.13
N LYS A 135 -6.25 -1.50 10.66
CA LYS A 135 -5.98 -2.78 11.31
C LYS A 135 -5.26 -3.75 10.37
N THR A 136 -4.09 -4.20 10.82
CA THR A 136 -3.30 -5.20 10.12
C THR A 136 -3.43 -6.56 10.79
N HIS A 137 -3.66 -7.57 9.97
CA HIS A 137 -3.77 -8.97 10.35
C HIS A 137 -2.50 -9.70 9.97
N TYR A 138 -1.89 -10.44 10.90
CA TYR A 138 -0.70 -11.23 10.65
C TYR A 138 -1.00 -12.71 10.88
N SER A 139 -0.47 -13.57 10.04
CA SER A 139 -0.55 -15.04 10.15
C SER A 139 0.72 -15.67 9.60
N PHE A 140 0.90 -16.97 9.81
CA PHE A 140 1.92 -17.72 9.09
C PHE A 140 1.40 -18.13 7.71
N ASN A 141 2.23 -17.97 6.69
CA ASN A 141 2.02 -18.58 5.39
C ASN A 141 2.20 -20.10 5.52
N GLU A 142 1.21 -20.87 5.07
CA GLU A 142 1.23 -22.34 5.24
C GLU A 142 2.31 -23.03 4.42
N LEU A 143 2.79 -22.42 3.33
CA LEU A 143 3.81 -22.98 2.45
C LEU A 143 5.23 -22.62 2.92
N THR A 144 5.47 -21.35 3.24
CA THR A 144 6.82 -20.87 3.59
C THR A 144 7.08 -20.90 5.10
N GLY A 145 6.03 -20.92 5.91
CA GLY A 145 6.14 -20.80 7.37
C GLY A 145 6.57 -19.42 7.86
N GLU A 146 6.68 -18.44 6.96
CA GLU A 146 6.99 -17.04 7.24
C GLU A 146 5.74 -16.27 7.67
N VAL A 147 5.93 -15.15 8.37
CA VAL A 147 4.81 -14.27 8.73
C VAL A 147 4.41 -13.41 7.54
N GLU A 148 3.14 -13.45 7.20
CA GLU A 148 2.51 -12.58 6.21
C GLU A 148 1.54 -11.60 6.89
N SER A 149 1.32 -10.44 6.26
CA SER A 149 0.40 -9.40 6.73
C SER A 149 -0.70 -9.11 5.71
N ARG A 150 -1.90 -8.80 6.20
CA ARG A 150 -3.11 -8.54 5.42
C ARG A 150 -3.88 -7.35 5.98
N VAL A 151 -4.36 -6.49 5.10
CA VAL A 151 -5.28 -5.38 5.45
C VAL A 151 -6.52 -5.48 4.56
N TYR A 152 -7.69 -5.28 5.15
CA TYR A 152 -8.97 -5.37 4.47
C TYR A 152 -9.67 -4.01 4.44
N ASN A 153 -10.47 -3.74 3.42
CA ASN A 153 -11.37 -2.59 3.42
C ASN A 153 -12.61 -2.86 4.29
N SER A 154 -13.52 -1.90 4.40
CA SER A 154 -14.77 -2.02 5.17
C SER A 154 -15.73 -3.09 4.64
N GLU A 155 -15.58 -3.50 3.38
CA GLU A 155 -16.38 -4.55 2.73
C GLU A 155 -15.79 -5.96 2.96
N GLY A 156 -14.61 -6.05 3.58
CA GLY A 156 -13.91 -7.31 3.80
C GLY A 156 -13.02 -7.76 2.62
N THR A 157 -12.82 -6.90 1.62
CA THR A 157 -11.92 -7.15 0.49
C THR A 157 -10.47 -6.95 0.92
N LEU A 158 -9.59 -7.89 0.57
CA LEU A 158 -8.15 -7.78 0.81
C LEU A 158 -7.57 -6.65 -0.05
N VAL A 159 -7.13 -5.58 0.59
CA VAL A 159 -6.58 -4.39 -0.09
C VAL A 159 -5.09 -4.22 0.11
N ARG A 160 -4.46 -4.97 1.03
CA ARG A 160 -2.98 -5.02 1.14
C ARG A 160 -2.49 -6.40 1.60
N TYR A 161 -1.35 -6.83 1.08
CA TYR A 161 -0.65 -8.06 1.43
C TYR A 161 0.86 -7.79 1.56
N ASN A 162 1.45 -8.16 2.69
CA ASN A 162 2.88 -7.92 2.98
C ASN A 162 3.31 -6.47 2.73
N GLY A 163 2.49 -5.52 3.17
CA GLY A 163 2.68 -4.08 2.94
C GLY A 163 2.34 -3.60 1.53
N LYS A 164 2.35 -4.50 0.53
CA LYS A 164 1.97 -4.18 -0.85
C LYS A 164 0.47 -3.94 -0.94
N HIS A 165 0.07 -2.87 -1.62
CA HIS A 165 -1.33 -2.60 -1.88
C HIS A 165 -1.87 -3.58 -2.96
N LEU A 166 -3.01 -4.21 -2.72
CA LEU A 166 -3.61 -5.27 -3.55
C LEU A 166 -4.89 -4.85 -4.29
N GLY A 167 -5.37 -3.62 -4.12
CA GLY A 167 -6.70 -3.25 -4.66
C GLY A 167 -6.95 -1.78 -5.00
N ASP A 168 -5.95 -0.91 -5.07
CA ASP A 168 -6.09 0.52 -5.40
C ASP A 168 -5.05 0.90 -6.47
N ASN A 169 -5.17 0.32 -7.66
CA ASN A 169 -4.96 1.17 -8.82
C ASN A 169 -6.18 2.10 -8.84
N ASN A 170 -6.11 3.28 -8.22
CA ASN A 170 -7.11 4.35 -8.43
C ASN A 170 -7.27 4.73 -9.93
N SER A 171 -6.52 4.08 -10.80
CA SER A 171 -6.73 4.09 -12.22
C SER A 171 -7.90 3.18 -12.58
N GLN A 172 -8.93 3.79 -13.15
CA GLN A 172 -9.93 3.08 -13.95
C GLN A 172 -9.33 2.32 -15.16
N TYR A 173 -8.02 2.35 -15.36
CA TYR A 173 -7.27 1.69 -16.41
C TYR A 173 -6.40 0.58 -15.83
N GLN A 174 -6.45 -0.58 -16.47
CA GLN A 174 -5.64 -1.75 -16.15
C GLN A 174 -4.17 -1.53 -16.47
N THR A 175 -3.87 -0.73 -17.50
CA THR A 175 -2.49 -0.28 -17.81
C THR A 175 -2.45 1.23 -18.00
N ASN A 176 -1.47 1.88 -17.36
CA ASN A 176 -1.15 3.30 -17.57
C ASN A 176 0.23 3.41 -18.20
N ILE A 177 0.35 4.18 -19.28
CA ILE A 177 1.62 4.48 -19.92
C ILE A 177 1.81 5.99 -19.90
N VAL A 178 3.02 6.44 -19.58
CA VAL A 178 3.42 7.84 -19.70
C VAL A 178 4.50 7.92 -20.78
N LEU A 179 4.18 8.49 -21.92
CA LEU A 179 5.10 8.74 -23.03
C LEU A 179 5.81 10.07 -22.78
N GLN A 180 7.07 10.01 -22.38
CA GLN A 180 7.94 11.16 -22.17
C GLN A 180 8.60 11.53 -23.51
N LEU A 181 8.32 12.73 -24.03
CA LEU A 181 8.85 13.16 -25.34
C LEU A 181 10.12 14.01 -25.26
N SER A 182 10.53 14.43 -24.07
CA SER A 182 11.68 15.29 -23.87
C SER A 182 12.40 14.93 -22.58
N ASP A 183 13.72 15.10 -22.57
CA ASP A 183 14.58 14.90 -21.41
C ASP A 183 14.71 16.14 -20.52
N ASN A 184 13.92 17.18 -20.80
CA ASN A 184 13.75 18.34 -19.95
C ASN A 184 13.33 17.95 -18.52
N GLU A 185 13.92 18.61 -17.51
CA GLU A 185 13.70 18.29 -16.09
C GLU A 185 12.22 18.40 -15.67
N THR A 186 11.50 19.40 -16.19
CA THR A 186 10.07 19.57 -15.88
C THR A 186 9.25 18.39 -16.43
N VAL A 187 9.58 17.95 -17.65
CA VAL A 187 8.92 16.81 -18.33
C VAL A 187 9.22 15.50 -17.60
N LYS A 188 10.48 15.29 -17.17
CA LYS A 188 10.89 14.16 -16.32
C LYS A 188 10.15 14.15 -14.98
N ASN A 189 10.05 15.29 -14.31
CA ASN A 189 9.35 15.42 -13.03
C ASN A 189 7.84 15.14 -13.17
N ALA A 190 7.20 15.68 -14.21
CA ALA A 190 5.79 15.39 -14.51
C ALA A 190 5.58 13.89 -14.84
N THR A 191 6.47 13.30 -15.63
CA THR A 191 6.44 11.88 -15.98
C THR A 191 6.52 11.00 -14.74
N ASN A 192 7.49 11.28 -13.86
CA ASN A 192 7.67 10.59 -12.59
C ASN A 192 6.47 10.77 -11.66
N ALA A 193 5.90 11.97 -11.59
CA ALA A 193 4.72 12.23 -10.77
C ALA A 193 3.48 11.46 -11.28
N LEU A 194 3.25 11.43 -12.59
CA LEU A 194 2.12 10.71 -13.19
C LEU A 194 2.23 9.20 -13.04
N THR A 195 3.41 8.62 -13.23
CA THR A 195 3.63 7.18 -13.06
C THR A 195 3.52 6.73 -11.61
N LYS A 196 4.01 7.54 -10.66
CA LYS A 196 3.87 7.27 -9.22
C LYS A 196 2.42 7.35 -8.70
N LYS A 197 1.46 7.88 -9.47
CA LYS A 197 0.03 7.82 -9.09
C LYS A 197 -0.53 6.40 -9.08
N HIS A 198 -0.02 5.53 -9.96
CA HIS A 198 -0.48 4.14 -10.09
C HIS A 198 0.72 3.20 -10.31
N PRO A 199 1.61 3.06 -9.32
CA PRO A 199 2.93 2.45 -9.50
C PRO A 199 2.87 0.96 -9.89
N ASP A 200 1.81 0.25 -9.51
CA ASP A 200 1.67 -1.18 -9.77
C ASP A 200 1.27 -1.51 -11.22
N ASN A 201 0.79 -0.52 -11.99
CA ASN A 201 0.38 -0.72 -13.39
C ASN A 201 0.75 0.45 -14.31
N SER A 202 1.75 1.24 -13.93
CA SER A 202 2.27 2.34 -14.73
C SER A 202 3.62 1.99 -15.34
N TYR A 203 3.84 2.49 -16.55
CA TYR A 203 5.08 2.32 -17.30
C TYR A 203 5.50 3.64 -17.95
N ILE A 204 6.81 3.82 -18.15
CA ILE A 204 7.37 4.98 -18.84
C ILE A 204 7.79 4.56 -20.24
N ALA A 205 7.26 5.22 -21.28
CA ALA A 205 7.75 5.08 -22.64
C ALA A 205 8.62 6.28 -23.00
N LYS A 206 9.77 6.04 -23.65
CA LYS A 206 10.68 7.07 -24.14
C LYS A 206 11.06 6.79 -25.60
N ILE A 207 11.30 7.85 -26.35
CA ILE A 207 11.83 7.82 -27.71
C ILE A 207 13.21 8.45 -27.64
N ASP A 208 14.25 7.74 -28.11
CA ASP A 208 15.60 8.30 -28.21
C ASP A 208 15.77 9.16 -29.48
N ASP A 209 16.91 9.81 -29.62
CA ASP A 209 17.23 10.68 -30.77
C ASP A 209 17.19 9.95 -32.12
N ASN A 210 17.30 8.61 -32.12
CA ASN A 210 17.22 7.78 -33.32
C ASN A 210 15.78 7.31 -33.61
N GLY A 211 14.80 7.76 -32.83
CA GLY A 211 13.41 7.34 -32.95
C GLY A 211 13.12 5.96 -32.34
N LYS A 212 14.06 5.35 -31.60
CA LYS A 212 13.84 4.05 -30.96
C LYS A 212 12.97 4.23 -29.73
N LEU A 213 11.80 3.59 -29.77
CA LEU A 213 10.87 3.54 -28.67
C LEU A 213 11.22 2.42 -27.68
N THR A 214 11.36 2.78 -26.40
CA THR A 214 11.67 1.85 -25.30
C THR A 214 10.70 2.08 -24.13
N VAL A 215 10.31 1.00 -23.44
CA VAL A 215 9.35 1.03 -22.32
C VAL A 215 10.04 0.53 -21.06
N TYR A 216 9.83 1.21 -19.95
CA TYR A 216 10.48 0.96 -18.68
C TYR A 216 9.45 0.79 -17.55
N ASP A 217 9.78 -0.07 -16.58
CA ASP A 217 9.12 -0.10 -15.27
C ASP A 217 9.56 1.10 -14.40
N LEU A 218 8.97 1.25 -13.20
CA LEU A 218 9.32 2.34 -12.27
C LEU A 218 10.74 2.23 -11.69
N ASN A 219 11.37 1.06 -11.79
CA ASN A 219 12.75 0.85 -11.36
C ASN A 219 13.77 1.20 -12.46
N GLY A 220 13.30 1.55 -13.65
CA GLY A 220 14.13 1.89 -14.81
C GLY A 220 14.57 0.68 -15.63
N ASN A 221 14.00 -0.50 -15.40
CA ASN A 221 14.29 -1.69 -16.21
C ASN A 221 13.50 -1.63 -17.52
N GLU A 222 14.14 -1.91 -18.65
CA GLU A 222 13.42 -2.10 -19.92
C GLU A 222 12.50 -3.32 -19.81
N VAL A 223 11.25 -3.16 -20.23
CA VAL A 223 10.23 -4.22 -20.19
C VAL A 223 9.57 -4.40 -21.55
N ASN A 224 9.30 -5.66 -21.88
CA ASN A 224 8.41 -6.01 -22.97
C ASN A 224 7.00 -6.19 -22.40
N LEU A 225 6.12 -5.25 -22.74
CA LEU A 225 4.75 -5.21 -22.22
C LEU A 225 3.75 -5.51 -23.34
N ASN A 226 2.83 -6.44 -23.06
CA ASN A 226 1.62 -6.63 -23.85
C ASN A 226 0.45 -6.02 -23.08
N VAL A 227 -0.31 -5.13 -23.71
CA VAL A 227 -1.41 -4.43 -23.05
C VAL A 227 -2.75 -5.02 -23.49
N ASN A 228 -3.39 -5.75 -22.58
CA ASN A 228 -4.75 -6.24 -22.75
C ASN A 228 -5.72 -5.46 -21.85
N GLY A 229 -6.87 -5.09 -22.45
CA GLY A 229 -7.96 -4.39 -21.78
C GLY A 229 -7.74 -2.88 -21.60
N LYS A 230 -8.48 -2.27 -20.68
CA LYS A 230 -8.63 -0.80 -20.59
C LYS A 230 -7.31 -0.11 -20.27
N TYR A 231 -6.86 0.79 -21.14
CA TYR A 231 -5.56 1.46 -21.00
C TYR A 231 -5.64 2.99 -21.13
N ARG A 232 -4.61 3.67 -20.60
CA ARG A 232 -4.41 5.11 -20.78
C ARG A 232 -2.98 5.42 -21.16
N ILE A 233 -2.79 6.30 -22.14
CA ILE A 233 -1.51 6.90 -22.51
C ILE A 233 -1.55 8.39 -22.16
N ASN A 234 -0.64 8.86 -21.31
CA ASN A 234 -0.38 10.29 -21.14
C ASN A 234 0.85 10.65 -21.95
N VAL A 235 0.71 11.58 -22.88
CA VAL A 235 1.82 12.09 -23.69
C VAL A 235 2.30 13.39 -23.05
N VAL A 236 3.55 13.43 -22.62
CA VAL A 236 4.09 14.49 -21.74
C VAL A 236 5.25 15.20 -22.42
N ALA A 237 5.08 16.51 -22.62
CA ALA A 237 6.09 17.43 -23.15
C ALA A 237 5.66 18.88 -22.88
N HIS A 238 6.53 19.85 -23.18
CA HIS A 238 6.10 21.25 -23.28
C HIS A 238 5.23 21.46 -24.53
N GLY A 239 4.31 22.42 -24.50
CA GLY A 239 3.46 22.72 -25.67
C GLY A 239 4.24 23.17 -26.90
N SER A 240 5.34 23.91 -26.69
CA SER A 240 6.27 24.28 -27.77
C SER A 240 6.97 23.07 -28.39
N GLU A 241 7.33 22.07 -27.58
CA GLU A 241 7.92 20.81 -28.07
C GLU A 241 6.88 20.02 -28.86
N MET A 242 5.64 19.90 -28.37
CA MET A 242 4.56 19.23 -29.12
C MET A 242 4.24 19.94 -30.44
N THR A 243 4.30 21.29 -30.45
CA THR A 243 4.11 22.10 -31.67
C THR A 243 5.23 21.85 -32.67
N ALA A 244 6.49 21.80 -32.21
CA ALA A 244 7.64 21.53 -33.05
C ALA A 244 7.63 20.10 -33.63
N ILE A 245 7.15 19.12 -32.86
CA ILE A 245 6.95 17.74 -33.35
C ILE A 245 5.85 17.71 -34.43
N GLY A 246 4.76 18.47 -34.22
CA GLY A 246 3.64 18.51 -35.15
C GLY A 246 2.67 17.33 -34.98
N ALA A 247 1.41 17.54 -35.38
CA ALA A 247 0.32 16.61 -35.11
C ALA A 247 0.51 15.22 -35.78
N GLU A 248 0.98 15.20 -37.03
CA GLU A 248 1.19 13.96 -37.79
C GLU A 248 2.26 13.07 -37.13
N GLN A 249 3.40 13.67 -36.78
CA GLN A 249 4.49 12.94 -36.14
C GLN A 249 4.11 12.49 -34.73
N LEU A 250 3.37 13.31 -33.98
CA LEU A 250 2.84 12.94 -32.66
C LEU A 250 1.90 11.73 -32.75
N ALA A 251 0.99 11.72 -33.73
CA ALA A 251 0.11 10.59 -34.00
C ALA A 251 0.90 9.33 -34.40
N ALA A 252 1.96 9.47 -35.20
CA ALA A 252 2.84 8.36 -35.56
C ALA A 252 3.56 7.78 -34.34
N HIS A 253 4.07 8.62 -33.42
CA HIS A 253 4.67 8.17 -32.17
C HIS A 253 3.72 7.36 -31.29
N ILE A 254 2.48 7.82 -31.16
CA ILE A 254 1.44 7.10 -30.39
C ILE A 254 1.10 5.77 -31.07
N THR A 255 0.95 5.75 -32.40
CA THR A 255 0.66 4.53 -33.17
C THR A 255 1.77 3.50 -33.05
N ASN A 256 3.04 3.95 -33.14
CA ASN A 256 4.20 3.09 -32.94
C ASN A 256 4.26 2.52 -31.52
N LEU A 257 3.89 3.33 -30.51
CA LEU A 257 3.77 2.86 -29.13
C LEU A 257 2.67 1.82 -28.96
N GLN A 258 1.49 2.04 -29.51
CA GLN A 258 0.41 1.05 -29.46
C GLN A 258 0.81 -0.26 -30.14
N THR A 259 1.52 -0.18 -31.27
CA THR A 259 2.05 -1.35 -31.99
C THR A 259 3.08 -2.10 -31.14
N LYS A 260 4.06 -1.39 -30.54
CA LYS A 260 5.07 -2.00 -29.66
C LYS A 260 4.44 -2.71 -28.46
N LEU A 261 3.38 -2.12 -27.90
CA LEU A 261 2.63 -2.66 -26.76
C LEU A 261 1.65 -3.78 -27.14
N ARG A 262 1.55 -4.13 -28.43
CA ARG A 262 0.58 -5.08 -28.98
C ARG A 262 -0.85 -4.80 -28.51
N ILE A 263 -1.21 -3.51 -28.46
CA ILE A 263 -2.57 -3.11 -28.11
C ILE A 263 -3.49 -3.53 -29.25
N GLU A 264 -4.32 -4.53 -29.00
CA GLU A 264 -5.47 -4.79 -29.87
C GLU A 264 -6.45 -3.62 -29.73
N GLN A 265 -6.85 -3.03 -30.85
CA GLN A 265 -7.74 -1.87 -30.89
C GLN A 265 -9.07 -2.24 -30.22
N THR A 266 -9.23 -1.81 -28.98
CA THR A 266 -10.48 -1.93 -28.23
C THR A 266 -11.04 -0.54 -28.00
N GLU A 267 -12.37 -0.42 -27.93
CA GLU A 267 -13.09 0.83 -27.61
C GLU A 267 -12.78 1.40 -26.21
N GLN A 268 -11.79 0.84 -25.49
CA GLN A 268 -11.51 1.09 -24.08
C GLN A 268 -10.23 1.92 -23.83
N GLY A 269 -9.52 2.34 -24.88
CA GLY A 269 -8.31 3.17 -24.77
C GLY A 269 -8.58 4.65 -24.56
N ARG A 270 -7.75 5.34 -23.77
CA ARG A 270 -7.72 6.82 -23.72
C ARG A 270 -6.31 7.38 -23.91
N ILE A 271 -6.21 8.49 -24.65
CA ILE A 271 -4.99 9.26 -24.81
C ILE A 271 -5.23 10.65 -24.24
N ALA A 272 -4.28 11.17 -23.45
CA ALA A 272 -4.29 12.52 -22.93
C ALA A 272 -2.97 13.21 -23.29
N LEU A 273 -3.05 14.43 -23.82
CA LEU A 273 -1.88 15.30 -23.98
C LEU A 273 -1.71 16.11 -22.70
N VAL A 274 -0.50 16.10 -22.14
CA VAL A 274 -0.16 16.76 -20.88
C VAL A 274 1.01 17.70 -21.13
N GLY A 275 0.68 18.98 -21.28
CA GLY A 275 1.63 20.06 -21.49
C GLY A 275 0.92 21.41 -21.39
N CYS A 276 1.66 22.47 -21.10
CA CYS A 276 1.13 23.83 -21.17
C CYS A 276 0.73 24.16 -22.62
N GLU A 277 -0.35 24.93 -22.81
CA GLU A 277 -0.75 25.48 -24.12
C GLU A 277 -1.12 24.43 -25.18
N THR A 278 -1.57 23.25 -24.76
CA THR A 278 -1.95 22.13 -25.64
C THR A 278 -3.37 22.26 -26.22
N ASP A 279 -4.12 23.28 -25.83
CA ASP A 279 -5.51 23.56 -26.20
C ASP A 279 -5.70 24.86 -27.01
N LYS A 280 -4.61 25.54 -27.39
CA LYS A 280 -4.68 26.74 -28.23
C LYS A 280 -5.13 26.39 -29.65
N PRO A 281 -6.22 26.99 -30.17
CA PRO A 281 -6.60 26.85 -31.57
C PRO A 281 -5.43 27.26 -32.47
N SER A 282 -5.17 26.51 -33.55
CA SER A 282 -4.17 26.92 -34.53
C SER A 282 -4.54 28.30 -35.07
N SER A 283 -3.76 29.33 -34.75
CA SER A 283 -3.96 30.68 -35.28
C SER A 283 -3.50 30.83 -36.73
N SER A 284 -3.52 29.75 -37.51
CA SER A 284 -3.15 29.72 -38.93
C SER A 284 -4.35 29.34 -39.79
N GLY A 285 -5.44 30.07 -39.63
CA GLY A 285 -6.45 30.24 -40.66
C GLY A 285 -6.34 31.68 -41.15
N THR A 286 -5.57 31.91 -42.21
CA THR A 286 -5.58 33.19 -42.92
C THR A 286 -7.01 33.41 -43.38
N ALA A 287 -7.72 34.35 -42.75
CA ALA A 287 -8.97 34.86 -43.27
C ALA A 287 -8.64 35.58 -44.58
N ALA A 288 -8.81 34.89 -45.71
CA ALA A 288 -8.97 35.58 -46.98
C ALA A 288 -10.26 36.39 -46.87
N GLU A 289 -10.13 37.71 -46.81
CA GLU A 289 -11.24 38.63 -47.04
C GLU A 289 -11.89 38.26 -48.38
N ILE A 290 -13.12 37.76 -48.33
CA ILE A 290 -14.02 37.80 -49.47
C ILE A 290 -14.63 39.20 -49.42
N THR A 291 -14.04 40.12 -50.17
CA THR A 291 -14.66 41.40 -50.49
C THR A 291 -15.84 41.16 -51.43
N SER A 292 -17.01 41.67 -51.04
CA SER A 292 -18.16 41.89 -51.92
C SER A 292 -18.07 43.29 -52.52
#